data_AF-A0A831SL62-F1
#
_entry.id   AF-A0A831SL62-F1
#
_cell.length_a   1.000
_cell.length_b   1.000
_cell.length_c   1.000
_cell.angle_alpha   90.00
_cell.angle_beta   90.00
_cell.angle_gamma   90.00
#
_symmetry.space_group_name_H-M   'P 1'
#
loop_
_entity.id
_entity.type
_entity.pdbx_description
1 polymer ?
#
loop_
_entity_poly.entity_id
_entity_poly.type
_entity_poly.pdbx_seq_one_letter_code
_entity_poly.pdbx_strand_id
1 'polypeptide(L)'
;VSPHGPVDFNQFTINDSPTLAGHFYNFGDFQTELVFKNDLESIEQIKNTLTYFNHDRGSFKINQLPFREINLKELDHGALVPLYYLSREYPKFKVVPIAYSYLDIETHFKFGKILKKAIESQDKKIAIVASGDLSHRLTPEAPAGYSSRGKEFDEKLIELLKNKDVKGILNMDPDLVEEAGECGYRSIIILLGVLDGLNWQPEILSYEGPFGVGYLVANFKI
;
A
#
# COMPACT_ATOMS: atom_id res chain seq x y z
N VAL A 1 3.63 -1.49 -0.77
CA VAL A 1 2.70 -0.65 -1.56
C VAL A 1 2.79 0.76 -1.01
N SER A 2 3.19 1.75 -1.81
CA SER A 2 3.38 3.14 -1.38
C SER A 2 2.37 4.09 -2.06
N PRO A 3 1.82 5.07 -1.32
CA PRO A 3 0.98 6.14 -1.87
C PRO A 3 1.77 7.26 -2.54
N HIS A 4 3.06 7.39 -2.23
CA HIS A 4 3.91 8.50 -2.69
C HIS A 4 4.93 8.07 -3.75
N GLY A 5 4.87 6.82 -4.18
CA GLY A 5 5.62 6.36 -5.34
C GLY A 5 5.09 6.99 -6.63
N PRO A 6 5.54 6.54 -7.81
CA PRO A 6 5.07 7.06 -9.09
C PRO A 6 3.65 6.57 -9.40
N VAL A 7 2.67 7.09 -8.67
CA VAL A 7 1.23 6.81 -8.82
C VAL A 7 0.77 7.29 -10.19
N ASP A 8 -0.06 6.47 -10.83
CA ASP A 8 -0.72 6.80 -12.09
C ASP A 8 -2.24 6.76 -11.88
N PHE A 9 -2.98 7.57 -12.61
CA PHE A 9 -4.42 7.67 -12.46
C PHE A 9 -5.14 6.39 -12.89
N ASN A 10 -4.62 5.71 -13.92
CA ASN A 10 -5.35 4.67 -14.64
C ASN A 10 -4.69 3.29 -14.57
N GLN A 11 -3.55 3.15 -13.87
CA GLN A 11 -2.80 1.89 -13.84
C GLN A 11 -1.91 1.78 -12.60
N PHE A 12 -1.70 0.54 -12.13
CA PHE A 12 -0.75 0.26 -11.06
C PHE A 12 0.69 0.44 -11.54
N THR A 13 1.60 0.83 -10.67
CA THR A 13 3.01 0.98 -11.05
C THR A 13 3.86 -0.05 -10.33
N ILE A 14 4.67 -0.79 -11.09
CA ILE A 14 5.68 -1.72 -10.57
C ILE A 14 7.06 -1.17 -10.93
N ASN A 15 7.93 -1.03 -9.94
CA ASN A 15 9.30 -0.54 -10.16
C ASN A 15 10.29 -1.69 -10.29
N ASP A 16 10.90 -1.83 -11.46
CA ASP A 16 11.82 -2.91 -11.82
C ASP A 16 13.31 -2.53 -11.74
N SER A 17 13.62 -1.36 -11.15
CA SER A 17 15.01 -0.94 -11.02
C SER A 17 15.79 -1.99 -10.20
N PRO A 18 16.93 -2.54 -10.69
CA PRO A 18 17.64 -3.63 -10.00
C PRO A 18 18.15 -3.24 -8.60
N THR A 19 18.42 -1.95 -8.42
CA THR A 19 18.84 -1.36 -7.15
C THR A 19 17.88 -0.23 -6.81
N LEU A 20 17.47 -0.19 -5.56
CA LEU A 20 16.59 0.83 -5.02
C LEU A 20 17.35 1.59 -3.94
N ALA A 21 17.19 2.90 -3.88
CA ALA A 21 17.88 3.75 -2.93
C ALA A 21 17.00 4.92 -2.50
N GLY A 22 17.31 5.52 -1.35
CA GLY A 22 16.66 6.75 -0.93
C GLY A 22 17.27 7.33 0.34
N HIS A 23 16.84 8.55 0.64
CA HIS A 23 17.35 9.37 1.74
C HIS A 23 16.23 10.24 2.32
N PHE A 24 16.46 10.81 3.50
CA PHE A 24 15.53 11.72 4.16
C PHE A 24 15.99 13.19 4.14
N TYR A 25 16.79 13.59 3.15
CA TYR A 25 17.35 14.95 3.03
C TYR A 25 16.29 16.06 3.04
N ASN A 26 15.14 15.82 2.38
CA ASN A 26 14.02 16.77 2.36
C ASN A 26 13.33 16.93 3.73
N PHE A 27 13.60 16.03 4.67
CA PHE A 27 13.10 16.05 6.04
C PHE A 27 14.18 16.46 7.06
N GLY A 28 15.34 16.91 6.58
CA GLY A 28 16.44 17.41 7.42
C GLY A 28 17.39 16.35 7.97
N ASP A 29 17.20 15.07 7.63
CA ASP A 29 18.14 14.00 7.98
C ASP A 29 19.12 13.76 6.84
N PHE A 30 20.33 14.31 6.98
CA PHE A 30 21.44 14.21 6.01
C PHE A 30 22.35 13.00 6.22
N GLN A 31 22.03 12.09 7.14
CA GLN A 31 22.90 10.97 7.50
C GLN A 31 22.34 9.63 7.01
N THR A 32 21.02 9.51 6.93
CA THR A 32 20.39 8.25 6.54
C THR A 32 20.34 8.10 5.02
N GLU A 33 21.12 7.14 4.51
CA GLU A 33 21.02 6.61 3.15
C GLU A 33 20.67 5.13 3.21
N LEU A 34 19.65 4.72 2.45
CA LEU A 34 19.20 3.33 2.38
C LEU A 34 19.37 2.80 0.97
N VAL A 35 19.85 1.56 0.85
CA VAL A 35 20.01 0.86 -0.43
C VAL A 35 19.49 -0.56 -0.30
N PHE A 36 18.63 -0.96 -1.24
CA PHE A 36 18.00 -2.26 -1.29
C PHE A 36 18.21 -2.91 -2.66
N LYS A 37 18.27 -4.25 -2.67
CA LYS A 37 18.15 -5.02 -3.91
C LYS A 37 16.68 -5.22 -4.24
N ASN A 38 16.34 -5.14 -5.51
CA ASN A 38 15.01 -5.48 -5.99
C ASN A 38 14.87 -7.00 -6.20
N ASP A 39 13.67 -7.54 -6.01
CA ASP A 39 13.36 -8.93 -6.36
C ASP A 39 12.75 -9.03 -7.76
N LEU A 40 13.61 -8.93 -8.78
CA LEU A 40 13.21 -8.92 -10.19
C LEU A 40 12.48 -10.20 -10.60
N GLU A 41 12.81 -11.34 -10.00
CA GLU A 41 12.12 -12.61 -10.24
C GLU A 41 10.66 -12.56 -9.74
N SER A 42 10.45 -11.99 -8.55
CA SER A 42 9.09 -11.80 -8.02
C SER A 42 8.29 -10.80 -8.86
N ILE A 43 8.95 -9.75 -9.38
CA ILE A 43 8.34 -8.80 -10.31
C ILE A 43 7.90 -9.50 -11.60
N GLU A 44 8.78 -10.30 -12.20
CA GLU A 44 8.47 -11.11 -13.39
C GLU A 44 7.23 -11.99 -13.13
N GLN A 45 7.18 -12.67 -11.98
CA GLN A 45 6.04 -13.51 -11.61
C GLN A 45 4.74 -12.72 -11.45
N ILE A 46 4.81 -11.54 -10.82
CA ILE A 46 3.65 -10.64 -10.69
C ILE A 46 3.16 -10.20 -12.08
N LYS A 47 4.06 -9.77 -12.96
CA LYS A 47 3.74 -9.34 -14.33
C LYS A 47 3.11 -10.46 -15.15
N ASN A 48 3.66 -11.66 -15.09
CA ASN A 48 3.13 -12.83 -15.80
C ASN A 48 1.72 -13.18 -15.31
N THR A 49 1.49 -13.11 -13.99
CA THR A 49 0.17 -13.37 -13.40
C THR A 49 -0.85 -12.31 -13.83
N LEU A 50 -0.49 -11.02 -13.83
CA LEU A 50 -1.34 -9.93 -14.30
C LEU A 50 -1.65 -10.05 -15.80
N THR A 51 -0.64 -10.38 -16.61
CA THR A 51 -0.77 -10.55 -18.06
C THR A 51 -1.70 -11.72 -18.38
N TYR A 52 -1.51 -12.87 -17.74
CA TYR A 52 -2.38 -14.02 -17.89
C TYR A 52 -3.83 -13.69 -17.53
N PHE A 53 -4.04 -13.03 -16.38
CA PHE A 53 -5.38 -12.59 -15.95
C PHE A 53 -6.05 -11.66 -16.98
N ASN A 54 -5.29 -10.73 -17.57
CA ASN A 54 -5.79 -9.78 -18.56
C ASN A 54 -6.12 -10.45 -19.91
N HIS A 55 -5.42 -11.53 -20.28
CA HIS A 55 -5.69 -12.30 -21.50
C HIS A 55 -6.90 -13.23 -21.36
N ASP A 56 -7.04 -13.91 -20.21
CA ASP A 56 -8.12 -14.88 -19.95
C ASP A 56 -9.53 -14.25 -20.04
N ARG A 57 -9.65 -12.94 -19.79
CA ARG A 57 -10.93 -12.23 -19.80
C ARG A 57 -11.31 -11.57 -21.13
N GLY A 58 -10.53 -11.79 -22.20
CA GLY A 58 -10.82 -11.26 -23.53
C GLY A 58 -10.72 -9.72 -23.62
N SER A 59 -10.90 -9.20 -24.83
CA SER A 59 -10.68 -7.78 -25.22
C SER A 59 -11.63 -6.75 -24.58
N PHE A 60 -12.45 -7.13 -23.60
CA PHE A 60 -13.28 -6.20 -22.84
C PHE A 60 -12.42 -5.52 -21.78
N LYS A 61 -11.90 -4.32 -22.10
CA LYS A 61 -11.07 -3.45 -21.23
C LYS A 61 -11.58 -3.30 -19.78
N ILE A 62 -12.88 -3.49 -19.55
CA ILE A 62 -13.57 -3.31 -18.26
C ILE A 62 -13.07 -4.30 -17.18
N ASN A 63 -12.43 -5.41 -17.54
CA ASN A 63 -11.98 -6.43 -16.59
C ASN A 63 -10.45 -6.57 -16.50
N GLN A 64 -9.70 -5.66 -17.11
CA GLN A 64 -8.23 -5.70 -17.05
C GLN A 64 -7.73 -4.99 -15.80
N LEU A 65 -6.62 -5.48 -15.26
CA LEU A 65 -5.81 -4.80 -14.25
C LEU A 65 -4.62 -4.15 -14.98
N PRO A 66 -4.75 -2.87 -15.39
CA PRO A 66 -3.68 -2.20 -16.09
C PRO A 66 -2.52 -1.93 -15.14
N PHE A 67 -1.30 -2.19 -15.60
CA PHE A 67 -0.08 -1.86 -14.89
C PHE A 67 0.95 -1.30 -15.86
N ARG A 68 1.85 -0.48 -15.32
CA ARG A 68 3.04 -0.01 -16.01
C ARG A 68 4.30 -0.41 -15.25
N GLU A 69 5.37 -0.49 -16.00
CA GLU A 69 6.70 -0.70 -15.47
C GLU A 69 7.47 0.61 -15.51
N ILE A 70 8.27 0.83 -14.47
CA ILE A 70 9.20 1.95 -14.40
C ILE A 70 10.53 1.44 -13.89
N ASN A 71 11.59 2.15 -14.27
CA ASN A 71 12.93 1.90 -13.75
C ASN A 71 13.41 3.14 -13.02
N LEU A 72 13.02 3.28 -11.76
CA LEU A 72 13.45 4.40 -10.92
C LEU A 72 14.26 3.87 -9.73
N LYS A 73 15.51 4.31 -9.63
CA LYS A 73 16.36 3.93 -8.51
C LYS A 73 15.88 4.56 -7.20
N GLU A 74 15.36 5.78 -7.26
CA GLU A 74 14.93 6.52 -6.07
C GLU A 74 13.57 6.04 -5.56
N LEU A 75 13.50 5.75 -4.26
CA LEU A 75 12.27 5.45 -3.54
C LEU A 75 11.72 6.69 -2.85
N ASP A 76 10.40 6.81 -2.81
CA ASP A 76 9.70 7.86 -2.07
C ASP A 76 9.68 7.59 -0.56
N HIS A 77 9.36 8.63 0.22
CA HIS A 77 9.29 8.56 1.68
C HIS A 77 8.22 7.57 2.19
N GLY A 78 7.11 7.42 1.48
CA GLY A 78 6.07 6.45 1.81
C GLY A 78 6.59 5.01 1.74
N ALA A 79 7.54 4.70 0.86
CA ALA A 79 8.26 3.44 0.88
C ALA A 79 9.40 3.42 1.90
N LEU A 80 10.20 4.49 1.99
CA LEU A 80 11.41 4.52 2.80
C LEU A 80 11.17 4.46 4.31
N VAL A 81 10.14 5.13 4.84
CA VAL A 81 9.87 5.15 6.29
C VAL A 81 9.67 3.74 6.85
N PRO A 82 8.76 2.89 6.32
CA PRO A 82 8.63 1.51 6.83
C PRO A 82 9.89 0.68 6.55
N LEU A 83 10.55 0.86 5.40
CA LEU A 83 11.78 0.14 5.06
C LEU A 83 12.94 0.47 6.01
N TYR A 84 13.04 1.71 6.49
CA TYR A 84 14.02 2.14 7.47
C TYR A 84 13.90 1.28 8.74
N TYR A 85 12.70 1.21 9.34
CA TYR A 85 12.47 0.42 10.55
C TYR A 85 12.70 -1.08 10.30
N LEU A 86 12.23 -1.62 9.18
CA LEU A 86 12.42 -3.04 8.84
C LEU A 86 13.89 -3.40 8.63
N SER A 87 14.67 -2.53 8.00
CA SER A 87 16.10 -2.76 7.72
C SER A 87 16.97 -2.80 8.96
N ARG A 88 16.55 -2.14 10.04
CA ARG A 88 17.26 -2.16 11.33
C ARG A 88 17.16 -3.52 12.02
N GLU A 89 16.02 -4.17 11.93
CA GLU A 89 15.78 -5.49 12.52
C GLU A 89 16.17 -6.63 11.55
N TYR A 90 15.93 -6.44 10.26
CA TYR A 90 16.17 -7.41 9.20
C TYR A 90 17.11 -6.81 8.14
N PRO A 91 18.43 -6.94 8.26
CA PRO A 91 19.37 -6.27 7.36
C PRO A 91 19.45 -6.88 5.95
N LYS A 92 18.80 -8.03 5.70
CA LYS A 92 18.93 -8.80 4.45
C LYS A 92 17.55 -9.21 3.92
N PHE A 93 16.94 -8.35 3.13
CA PHE A 93 15.77 -8.66 2.32
C PHE A 93 15.84 -7.94 0.97
N LYS A 94 14.98 -8.36 0.04
CA LYS A 94 14.76 -7.68 -1.23
C LYS A 94 13.41 -6.95 -1.20
N VAL A 95 13.27 -5.93 -2.01
CA VAL A 95 12.07 -5.07 -2.04
C VAL A 95 11.43 -5.13 -3.42
N VAL A 96 10.10 -5.23 -3.47
CA VAL A 96 9.30 -5.02 -4.69
C VAL A 96 8.43 -3.78 -4.48
N PRO A 97 8.83 -2.61 -5.04
CA PRO A 97 8.04 -1.39 -4.90
C PRO A 97 6.84 -1.44 -5.85
N ILE A 98 5.66 -1.22 -5.27
CA ILE A 98 4.40 -1.07 -5.98
C ILE A 98 3.77 0.23 -5.52
N ALA A 99 3.32 1.06 -6.46
CA ALA A 99 2.44 2.19 -6.16
C ALA A 99 1.01 1.85 -6.62
N TYR A 100 0.02 2.26 -5.83
CA TYR A 100 -1.38 2.11 -6.22
C TYR A 100 -1.75 3.05 -7.38
N SER A 101 -3.01 3.05 -7.78
CA SER A 101 -3.57 3.95 -8.79
C SER A 101 -4.74 4.78 -8.26
N TYR A 102 -5.38 5.59 -9.10
CA TYR A 102 -6.67 6.22 -8.78
C TYR A 102 -7.88 5.49 -9.40
N LEU A 103 -7.69 4.23 -9.82
CA LEU A 103 -8.80 3.33 -10.19
C LEU A 103 -9.76 3.12 -8.99
N ASP A 104 -10.92 2.54 -9.27
CA ASP A 104 -11.94 2.28 -8.26
C ASP A 104 -11.47 1.28 -7.18
N ILE A 105 -12.17 1.29 -6.06
CA ILE A 105 -11.86 0.50 -4.86
C ILE A 105 -11.91 -1.01 -5.14
N GLU A 106 -12.87 -1.46 -5.95
CA GLU A 106 -13.01 -2.89 -6.29
C GLU A 106 -11.82 -3.37 -7.13
N THR A 107 -11.33 -2.51 -8.04
CA THR A 107 -10.13 -2.77 -8.84
C THR A 107 -8.88 -2.92 -7.98
N HIS A 108 -8.73 -2.11 -6.93
CA HIS A 108 -7.62 -2.26 -5.96
C HIS A 108 -7.71 -3.58 -5.18
N PHE A 109 -8.90 -3.97 -4.73
CA PHE A 109 -9.09 -5.25 -4.05
C PHE A 109 -8.80 -6.44 -4.98
N LYS A 110 -9.27 -6.39 -6.22
CA LYS A 110 -8.97 -7.38 -7.27
C LYS A 110 -7.46 -7.48 -7.54
N PHE A 111 -6.76 -6.36 -7.61
CA PHE A 111 -5.31 -6.33 -7.76
C PHE A 111 -4.60 -7.05 -6.61
N GLY A 112 -5.02 -6.82 -5.36
CA GLY A 112 -4.55 -7.59 -4.21
C GLY A 112 -4.73 -9.10 -4.36
N LYS A 113 -5.91 -9.54 -4.83
CA LYS A 113 -6.18 -10.97 -5.08
C LYS A 113 -5.28 -11.57 -6.17
N ILE A 114 -4.88 -10.78 -7.17
CA ILE A 114 -3.94 -11.23 -8.20
C ILE A 114 -2.50 -11.24 -7.68
N LEU A 115 -2.11 -10.26 -6.86
CA LEU A 115 -0.83 -10.29 -6.15
C LEU A 115 -0.70 -11.55 -5.28
N LYS A 116 -1.76 -11.93 -4.56
CA LYS A 116 -1.79 -13.19 -3.79
C LYS A 116 -1.41 -14.38 -4.65
N LYS A 117 -2.04 -14.55 -5.82
CA LYS A 117 -1.74 -15.66 -6.74
C LYS A 117 -0.27 -15.68 -7.17
N ALA A 118 0.29 -14.50 -7.49
CA ALA A 118 1.69 -14.37 -7.85
C ALA A 118 2.63 -14.71 -6.68
N ILE A 119 2.27 -14.34 -5.46
CA ILE A 119 3.02 -14.64 -4.23
C ILE A 119 2.99 -16.14 -3.91
N GLU A 120 1.79 -16.75 -3.91
CA GLU A 120 1.60 -18.17 -3.59
C GLU A 120 2.27 -19.12 -4.60
N SER A 121 2.51 -18.67 -5.82
CA SER A 121 3.25 -19.44 -6.84
C SER A 121 4.77 -19.49 -6.61
N GLN A 122 5.29 -18.80 -5.60
CA GLN A 122 6.72 -18.69 -5.34
C GLN A 122 7.12 -19.41 -4.05
N ASP A 123 8.24 -20.13 -4.07
CA ASP A 123 8.85 -20.71 -2.86
C ASP A 123 9.69 -19.66 -2.10
N LYS A 124 9.02 -18.59 -1.65
CA LYS A 124 9.64 -17.45 -0.95
C LYS A 124 8.82 -17.04 0.27
N LYS A 125 9.52 -16.59 1.32
CA LYS A 125 8.89 -15.90 2.46
C LYS A 125 8.68 -14.44 2.09
N ILE A 126 7.45 -14.07 1.76
CA ILE A 126 7.08 -12.73 1.31
C ILE A 126 6.21 -12.07 2.38
N ALA A 127 6.57 -10.84 2.76
CA ALA A 127 5.74 -9.96 3.58
C ALA A 127 5.19 -8.82 2.72
N ILE A 128 3.96 -8.40 2.99
CA ILE A 128 3.34 -7.24 2.33
C ILE A 128 3.25 -6.10 3.33
N VAL A 129 3.77 -4.95 2.92
CA VAL A 129 3.64 -3.69 3.66
C VAL A 129 2.70 -2.78 2.88
N ALA A 130 1.52 -2.54 3.43
CA ALA A 130 0.64 -1.46 3.00
C ALA A 130 1.07 -0.19 3.72
N SER A 131 1.73 0.72 3.00
CA SER A 131 2.16 1.99 3.56
C SER A 131 1.15 3.09 3.27
N GLY A 132 1.08 4.07 4.16
CA GLY A 132 0.25 5.26 4.06
C GLY A 132 -0.39 5.61 5.39
N ASP A 133 -0.67 6.89 5.56
CA ASP A 133 -1.27 7.46 6.75
C ASP A 133 -2.80 7.48 6.60
N LEU A 134 -3.50 7.55 7.73
CA LEU A 134 -4.95 7.72 7.75
C LEU A 134 -5.32 9.21 7.55
N SER A 135 -6.29 9.75 8.28
CA SER A 135 -6.71 11.14 8.12
C SER A 135 -5.56 12.14 8.30
N HIS A 136 -5.42 13.08 7.37
CA HIS A 136 -4.49 14.21 7.47
C HIS A 136 -5.15 15.47 8.08
N ARG A 137 -6.30 15.30 8.74
CA ARG A 137 -7.22 16.39 9.09
C ARG A 137 -7.73 16.35 10.53
N LEU A 138 -6.97 15.75 11.44
CA LEU A 138 -7.41 15.54 12.82
C LEU A 138 -7.45 16.81 13.68
N THR A 139 -6.67 17.84 13.32
CA THR A 139 -6.58 19.10 14.08
C THR A 139 -6.58 20.33 13.16
N PRO A 140 -6.85 21.56 13.68
CA PRO A 140 -6.73 22.81 12.91
C PRO A 140 -5.35 23.04 12.28
N GLU A 141 -4.29 22.57 12.94
CA GLU A 141 -2.90 22.68 12.50
C GLU A 141 -2.46 21.54 11.57
N ALA A 142 -3.35 20.58 11.30
CA ALA A 142 -3.06 19.46 10.42
C ALA A 142 -2.69 19.94 9.01
N PRO A 143 -1.81 19.21 8.29
CA PRO A 143 -1.28 19.66 7.00
C PRO A 143 -2.35 19.85 5.92
N ALA A 144 -3.50 19.14 6.02
CA ALA A 144 -4.63 19.27 5.10
C ALA A 144 -5.80 20.11 5.67
N GLY A 145 -5.57 20.85 6.76
CA GLY A 145 -6.60 21.58 7.52
C GLY A 145 -7.46 20.64 8.38
N TYR A 146 -8.45 21.20 9.09
CA TYR A 146 -9.31 20.40 9.98
C TYR A 146 -10.62 19.98 9.33
N SER A 147 -10.99 18.72 9.55
CA SER A 147 -12.37 18.24 9.40
C SER A 147 -12.69 17.27 10.53
N SER A 148 -13.86 17.42 11.15
CA SER A 148 -14.36 16.44 12.11
C SER A 148 -14.53 15.04 11.50
N ARG A 149 -14.68 14.95 10.17
CA ARG A 149 -14.80 13.69 9.43
C ARG A 149 -13.47 12.95 9.31
N GLY A 150 -12.34 13.63 9.51
CA GLY A 150 -11.04 12.97 9.59
C GLY A 150 -10.97 11.96 10.73
N LYS A 151 -11.41 12.35 11.92
CA LYS A 151 -11.48 11.45 13.08
C LYS A 151 -12.50 10.32 12.88
N GLU A 152 -13.65 10.64 12.30
CA GLU A 152 -14.68 9.65 11.96
C GLU A 152 -14.14 8.56 11.01
N PHE A 153 -13.40 8.96 9.98
CA PHE A 153 -12.78 8.03 9.03
C PHE A 153 -11.81 7.07 9.75
N ASP A 154 -10.90 7.60 10.57
CA ASP A 154 -9.89 6.79 11.27
C ASP A 154 -10.54 5.78 12.21
N GLU A 155 -11.47 6.23 13.06
CA GLU A 155 -12.16 5.37 14.02
C GLU A 155 -12.95 4.26 13.31
N LYS A 156 -13.67 4.61 12.24
CA LYS A 156 -14.45 3.66 11.45
C LYS A 156 -13.58 2.62 10.74
N LEU A 157 -12.50 3.05 10.09
CA LEU A 157 -11.59 2.12 9.40
C LEU A 157 -10.94 1.14 10.38
N ILE A 158 -10.50 1.63 11.55
CA ILE A 158 -9.89 0.80 12.59
C ILE A 158 -10.91 -0.20 13.15
N GLU A 159 -12.14 0.22 13.40
CA GLU A 159 -13.21 -0.67 13.87
C GLU A 159 -13.49 -1.79 12.86
N LEU A 160 -13.64 -1.43 11.58
CA LEU A 160 -13.88 -2.40 10.51
C LEU A 160 -12.72 -3.38 10.36
N LEU A 161 -11.47 -2.91 10.48
CA LEU A 161 -10.28 -3.76 10.47
C LEU A 161 -10.29 -4.75 11.63
N LYS A 162 -10.56 -4.30 12.86
CA LYS A 162 -10.65 -5.17 14.05
C LYS A 162 -11.70 -6.27 13.88
N ASN A 163 -12.83 -5.94 13.27
CA ASN A 163 -13.95 -6.85 13.03
C ASN A 163 -13.80 -7.71 11.78
N LYS A 164 -12.68 -7.56 11.03
CA LYS A 164 -12.47 -8.19 9.71
C LYS A 164 -13.60 -7.91 8.72
N ASP A 165 -14.27 -6.76 8.86
CA ASP A 165 -15.38 -6.38 7.99
C ASP A 165 -14.85 -5.78 6.69
N VAL A 166 -14.25 -6.64 5.85
CA VAL A 166 -13.72 -6.26 4.54
C VAL A 166 -14.80 -5.65 3.66
N LYS A 167 -16.04 -6.14 3.76
CA LYS A 167 -17.16 -5.60 2.99
C LYS A 167 -17.48 -4.17 3.44
N GLY A 168 -17.52 -3.91 4.74
CA GLY A 168 -17.71 -2.56 5.27
C GLY A 168 -16.60 -1.61 4.85
N ILE A 169 -15.34 -2.08 4.82
CA ILE A 169 -14.20 -1.29 4.31
C ILE A 169 -14.43 -0.96 2.84
N LEU A 170 -14.67 -1.95 1.97
CA LEU A 170 -14.88 -1.70 0.53
C LEU A 170 -16.06 -0.77 0.20
N ASN A 171 -17.02 -0.60 1.13
CA ASN A 171 -18.20 0.24 0.97
C ASN A 171 -18.18 1.47 1.91
N MET A 172 -17.00 1.92 2.38
CA MET A 172 -16.92 3.19 3.09
C MET A 172 -17.43 4.33 2.19
N ASP A 173 -18.15 5.27 2.81
CA ASP A 173 -18.68 6.45 2.15
C ASP A 173 -17.55 7.20 1.42
N PRO A 174 -17.59 7.34 0.09
CA PRO A 174 -16.55 8.03 -0.66
C PRO A 174 -16.29 9.46 -0.17
N ASP A 175 -17.34 10.17 0.26
CA ASP A 175 -17.21 11.53 0.78
C ASP A 175 -16.45 11.52 2.12
N LEU A 176 -16.62 10.48 2.94
CA LEU A 176 -15.85 10.31 4.19
C LEU A 176 -14.37 10.09 3.91
N VAL A 177 -14.06 9.23 2.94
CA VAL A 177 -12.68 8.92 2.54
C VAL A 177 -11.99 10.16 1.96
N GLU A 178 -12.65 10.85 1.03
CA GLU A 178 -12.12 12.08 0.41
C GLU A 178 -11.92 13.18 1.46
N GLU A 179 -12.90 13.38 2.34
CA GLU A 179 -12.83 14.45 3.34
C GLU A 179 -11.75 14.22 4.39
N ALA A 180 -11.36 12.97 4.67
CA ALA A 180 -10.25 12.64 5.56
C ALA A 180 -8.88 13.09 5.03
N GLY A 181 -8.74 13.28 3.71
CA GLY A 181 -7.48 13.67 3.08
C GLY A 181 -6.37 12.61 3.23
N GLU A 182 -6.77 11.35 3.35
CA GLU A 182 -5.91 10.19 3.64
C GLU A 182 -5.02 9.77 2.45
N CYS A 183 -4.01 8.92 2.73
CA CYS A 183 -3.27 8.24 1.67
C CYS A 183 -3.10 6.71 1.86
N GLY A 184 -3.50 6.13 2.99
CA GLY A 184 -3.32 4.70 3.30
C GLY A 184 -4.43 3.76 2.82
N TYR A 185 -5.63 4.26 2.52
CA TYR A 185 -6.83 3.45 2.29
C TYR A 185 -6.69 2.50 1.12
N ARG A 186 -6.20 2.97 -0.04
CA ARG A 186 -5.97 2.11 -1.23
C ARG A 186 -4.88 1.07 -0.99
N SER A 187 -3.82 1.41 -0.25
CA SER A 187 -2.80 0.44 0.15
C SER A 187 -3.38 -0.66 1.03
N ILE A 188 -4.23 -0.30 1.99
CA ILE A 188 -4.92 -1.23 2.89
C ILE A 188 -5.86 -2.14 2.08
N ILE A 189 -6.63 -1.59 1.13
CA ILE A 189 -7.52 -2.39 0.27
C ILE A 189 -6.75 -3.43 -0.55
N ILE A 190 -5.60 -3.07 -1.11
CA ILE A 190 -4.74 -4.04 -1.82
C ILE A 190 -4.30 -5.15 -0.86
N LEU A 191 -3.86 -4.80 0.36
CA LEU A 191 -3.48 -5.78 1.37
C LEU A 191 -4.65 -6.71 1.74
N LEU A 192 -5.86 -6.18 1.92
CA LEU A 192 -7.05 -6.99 2.20
C LEU A 192 -7.37 -7.93 1.02
N GLY A 193 -7.14 -7.50 -0.22
CA GLY A 193 -7.22 -8.36 -1.40
C GLY A 193 -6.20 -9.50 -1.36
N VAL A 194 -4.98 -9.25 -0.86
CA VAL A 194 -3.97 -10.30 -0.68
C VAL A 194 -4.39 -11.30 0.41
N LEU A 195 -5.01 -10.81 1.48
CA LEU A 195 -5.48 -11.62 2.61
C LEU A 195 -6.78 -12.39 2.32
N ASP A 196 -7.46 -12.11 1.21
CA ASP A 196 -8.74 -12.73 0.87
C ASP A 196 -8.65 -14.25 0.81
N GLY A 197 -9.57 -14.93 1.51
CA GLY A 197 -9.60 -16.39 1.64
C GLY A 197 -8.47 -17.01 2.46
N LEU A 198 -7.58 -16.21 3.07
CA LEU A 198 -6.63 -16.68 4.07
C LEU A 198 -7.25 -16.60 5.47
N ASN A 199 -6.78 -17.45 6.39
CA ASN A 199 -7.14 -17.34 7.79
C ASN A 199 -6.20 -16.35 8.47
N TRP A 200 -6.59 -15.08 8.52
CA TRP A 200 -5.76 -14.03 9.13
C TRP A 200 -6.42 -13.40 10.36
N GLN A 201 -5.61 -12.84 11.26
CA GLN A 201 -6.06 -12.13 12.46
C GLN A 201 -5.40 -10.74 12.52
N PRO A 202 -6.20 -9.65 12.56
CA PRO A 202 -5.68 -8.31 12.77
C PRO A 202 -5.25 -8.14 14.23
N GLU A 203 -4.15 -7.44 14.40
CA GLU A 203 -3.62 -6.98 15.67
C GLU A 203 -3.28 -5.49 15.50
N ILE A 204 -4.09 -4.63 16.12
CA ILE A 204 -3.83 -3.19 16.15
C ILE A 204 -2.75 -2.94 17.20
N LEU A 205 -1.57 -2.54 16.75
CA LEU A 205 -0.40 -2.34 17.62
C LEU A 205 -0.40 -0.93 18.21
N SER A 206 -0.70 0.07 17.40
CA SER A 206 -0.86 1.46 17.85
C SER A 206 -1.75 2.24 16.89
N TYR A 207 -2.40 3.27 17.43
CA TYR A 207 -3.01 4.34 16.66
C TYR A 207 -2.76 5.66 17.40
N GLU A 208 -2.13 6.61 16.71
CA GLU A 208 -1.77 7.90 17.27
C GLU A 208 -2.08 9.01 16.27
N GLY A 209 -2.32 10.23 16.75
CA GLY A 209 -2.65 11.40 15.92
C GLY A 209 -1.65 12.57 15.97
N PRO A 210 -0.32 12.38 16.06
CA PRO A 210 0.63 13.50 16.12
C PRO A 210 0.55 14.35 14.85
N PHE A 211 0.85 15.65 14.99
CA PHE A 211 0.86 16.63 13.88
C PHE A 211 -0.47 16.77 13.12
N GLY A 212 -1.57 16.29 13.70
CA GLY A 212 -2.88 16.31 13.05
C GLY A 212 -3.08 15.21 12.00
N VAL A 213 -2.19 14.23 11.94
CA VAL A 213 -2.21 13.09 11.01
C VAL A 213 -2.43 11.78 11.79
N GLY A 214 -3.33 10.92 11.31
CA GLY A 214 -3.61 9.62 11.90
C GLY A 214 -2.61 8.56 11.45
N TYR A 215 -1.90 7.97 12.39
CA TYR A 215 -0.91 6.92 12.17
C TYR A 215 -1.38 5.62 12.79
N LEU A 216 -1.75 4.65 11.95
CA LEU A 216 -2.11 3.29 12.38
C LEU A 216 -0.96 2.33 12.09
N VAL A 217 -0.56 1.56 13.11
CA VAL A 217 0.30 0.38 12.94
C VAL A 217 -0.51 -0.86 13.25
N ALA A 218 -0.65 -1.74 12.26
CA ALA A 218 -1.38 -3.00 12.38
C ALA A 218 -0.56 -4.16 11.82
N ASN A 219 -0.67 -5.31 12.47
CA ASN A 219 -0.11 -6.57 12.03
C ASN A 219 -1.24 -7.54 11.66
N PHE A 220 -1.05 -8.32 10.60
CA PHE A 220 -2.03 -9.30 10.11
C PHE A 220 -1.38 -10.68 10.14
N LYS A 221 -1.66 -11.45 11.19
CA LYS A 221 -1.10 -12.79 11.39
C LYS A 221 -1.86 -13.78 10.50
N ILE A 222 -1.16 -14.55 9.67
CA ILE A 222 -1.69 -15.62 8.80
C ILE A 222 -1.34 -16.98 9.41
#